data_AF-R7H3Q4-F1
#
_entry.id   AF-R7H3Q4-F1
#
_cell.length_a   1.000
_cell.length_b   1.000
_cell.length_c   1.000
_cell.angle_alpha   90.00
_cell.angle_beta   90.00
_cell.angle_gamma   90.00
#
_symmetry.space_group_name_H-M   'P 1'
#
loop_
_entity.id
_entity.type
_entity.pdbx_description
1 polymer ?
#
loop_
_entity_poly.entity_id
_entity_poly.type
_entity_poly.pdbx_seq_one_letter_code
_entity_poly.pdbx_strand_id
1 'polypeptide(L)'
;MKTLPYIVFSFLMLCALCTSISSYRRTEHMIAQDVNRALEQVLATMPGNVVTTDTIRCYRNNLTIAELKDTAGIAMRTVRMDGRWETRLVAEANCGFATTFGMSDQRASGSILFVGMLWLLCSLWYVRRKGPELMSQGISYGGIVFHNDTFMTQRGERIRLTPMQHSLLEMFMTNDTHTLSKQDICERLWPKKPDASDTLYTLIRRIKPIVETNSRLKIESDRGRNYSLRLK
;
A
#
# COMPACT_ATOMS: atom_id res chain seq x y z
N MET A 1 9.77 0.21 11.22
CA MET A 1 8.33 0.54 11.15
C MET A 1 7.77 0.86 9.74
N LYS A 2 8.58 0.90 8.66
CA LYS A 2 8.11 1.32 7.32
C LYS A 2 7.14 0.35 6.62
N THR A 3 7.13 -0.93 7.01
CA THR A 3 6.32 -1.98 6.36
C THR A 3 4.92 -2.15 6.96
N LEU A 4 4.71 -1.71 8.21
CA LEU A 4 3.47 -1.92 8.95
C LEU A 4 2.22 -1.33 8.24
N PRO A 5 2.26 -0.13 7.65
CA PRO A 5 1.09 0.41 6.96
C PRO A 5 0.68 -0.41 5.74
N TYR A 6 1.66 -0.96 5.01
CA TYR A 6 1.43 -1.82 3.86
C TYR A 6 0.83 -3.16 4.28
N ILE A 7 1.29 -3.73 5.40
CA ILE A 7 0.73 -4.98 5.94
C ILE A 7 -0.74 -4.79 6.31
N VAL A 8 -1.07 -3.71 7.02
CA VAL A 8 -2.46 -3.39 7.40
C VAL A 8 -3.33 -3.16 6.15
N PHE A 9 -2.84 -2.43 5.16
CA PHE A 9 -3.53 -2.25 3.89
C PHE A 9 -3.79 -3.58 3.17
N SER A 10 -2.77 -4.43 3.03
CA SER A 10 -2.90 -5.75 2.40
C SER A 10 -3.90 -6.64 3.11
N PHE A 11 -3.93 -6.61 4.45
CA PHE A 11 -4.92 -7.33 5.25
C PHE A 11 -6.34 -6.84 4.97
N LEU A 12 -6.57 -5.52 4.97
CA LEU A 12 -7.88 -4.93 4.66
C LEU A 12 -8.34 -5.28 3.24
N MET A 13 -7.43 -5.28 2.26
CA MET A 13 -7.74 -5.70 0.89
C MET A 13 -8.16 -7.16 0.81
N LEU A 14 -7.47 -8.06 1.54
CA LEU A 14 -7.86 -9.47 1.61
C LEU A 14 -9.25 -9.62 2.25
N CYS A 15 -9.53 -8.92 3.34
CA CYS A 15 -10.84 -8.93 3.98
C CYS A 15 -11.96 -8.42 3.05
N ALA A 16 -11.71 -7.34 2.30
CA ALA A 16 -12.66 -6.82 1.32
C ALA A 16 -12.97 -7.86 0.24
N LEU A 17 -11.94 -8.51 -0.31
CA LEU A 17 -12.09 -9.58 -1.31
C LEU A 17 -12.89 -10.77 -0.77
N CYS A 18 -12.52 -11.29 0.40
CA CYS A 18 -13.24 -12.40 1.02
C CYS A 18 -14.72 -12.06 1.26
N THR A 19 -15.00 -10.85 1.74
CA THR A 19 -16.36 -10.37 1.97
C THR A 19 -17.15 -10.27 0.67
N SER A 20 -16.54 -9.73 -0.39
CA SER A 20 -17.15 -9.64 -1.73
C SER A 20 -17.52 -11.02 -2.28
N ILE A 21 -16.59 -11.98 -2.22
CA ILE A 21 -16.81 -13.36 -2.67
C ILE A 21 -17.92 -14.03 -1.87
N SER A 22 -17.94 -13.83 -0.54
CA SER A 22 -18.97 -14.40 0.31
C SER A 22 -20.37 -13.86 -0.02
N SER A 23 -20.49 -12.55 -0.31
CA SER A 23 -21.75 -11.92 -0.68
C SER A 23 -22.21 -12.37 -2.07
N TYR A 24 -21.28 -12.49 -3.02
CA TYR A 24 -21.58 -12.99 -4.35
C TYR A 24 -22.11 -14.42 -4.29
N ARG A 25 -21.40 -15.34 -3.60
CA ARG A 25 -21.84 -16.73 -3.44
C ARG A 25 -23.18 -16.85 -2.73
N ARG A 26 -23.43 -16.02 -1.71
CA ARG A 26 -24.74 -15.97 -1.06
C ARG A 26 -25.84 -15.60 -2.05
N THR A 27 -25.60 -14.62 -2.90
CA THR A 27 -26.55 -14.17 -3.93
C THR A 27 -26.80 -15.25 -4.97
N GLU A 28 -25.74 -15.91 -5.44
CA GLU A 28 -25.82 -17.06 -6.34
C GLU A 28 -26.68 -18.19 -5.74
N HIS A 29 -26.47 -18.52 -4.46
CA HIS A 29 -27.30 -19.50 -3.75
C HIS A 29 -28.76 -19.06 -3.62
N MET A 30 -29.02 -17.78 -3.30
CA MET A 30 -30.38 -17.25 -3.22
C MET A 30 -31.10 -17.30 -4.56
N ILE A 31 -30.42 -16.95 -5.65
CA ILE A 31 -30.94 -17.05 -7.02
C ILE A 31 -31.29 -18.51 -7.34
N ALA A 32 -30.36 -19.44 -7.09
CA ALA A 32 -30.57 -20.87 -7.33
C ALA A 32 -31.74 -21.43 -6.50
N GLN A 33 -31.89 -20.98 -5.25
CA GLN A 33 -33.03 -21.37 -4.41
C GLN A 33 -34.34 -20.79 -4.92
N ASP A 34 -34.38 -19.54 -5.35
CA ASP A 34 -35.61 -18.90 -5.84
C ASP A 34 -36.14 -19.57 -7.11
N VAL A 35 -35.26 -19.83 -8.08
CA VAL A 35 -35.65 -20.49 -9.35
C VAL A 35 -36.10 -21.93 -9.13
N ASN A 36 -35.40 -22.70 -8.27
CA ASN A 36 -35.80 -24.07 -7.98
C ASN A 36 -37.11 -24.13 -7.20
N ARG A 37 -37.29 -23.27 -6.19
CA ARG A 37 -38.54 -23.18 -5.43
C ARG A 37 -39.71 -22.80 -6.34
N ALA A 38 -39.53 -21.84 -7.24
CA ALA A 38 -40.56 -21.45 -8.20
C ALA A 38 -40.97 -22.62 -9.12
N LEU A 39 -39.99 -23.43 -9.57
CA LEU A 39 -40.27 -24.63 -10.37
C LEU A 39 -41.00 -25.71 -9.56
N GLU A 40 -40.59 -25.96 -8.32
CA GLU A 40 -41.27 -26.92 -7.43
C GLU A 40 -42.75 -26.54 -7.21
N GLN A 41 -43.04 -25.26 -7.00
CA GLN A 41 -44.42 -24.77 -6.86
C GLN A 41 -45.25 -24.96 -8.13
N VAL A 42 -44.64 -24.77 -9.30
CA VAL A 42 -45.30 -25.02 -10.59
C VAL A 42 -45.60 -26.51 -10.75
N LEU A 43 -44.65 -27.39 -10.46
CA LEU A 43 -44.82 -28.84 -10.56
C LEU A 43 -45.88 -29.36 -9.59
N ALA A 44 -46.02 -28.74 -8.41
CA ALA A 44 -47.08 -29.07 -7.45
C ALA A 44 -48.47 -28.63 -7.94
N THR A 45 -48.56 -27.51 -8.65
CA THR A 45 -49.84 -26.93 -9.12
C THR A 45 -50.28 -27.53 -10.46
N MET A 46 -49.33 -27.80 -11.35
CA MET A 46 -49.54 -28.32 -12.70
C MET A 46 -48.63 -29.54 -12.90
N PRO A 47 -49.02 -30.72 -12.40
CA PRO A 47 -48.23 -31.92 -12.54
C PRO A 47 -48.22 -32.37 -14.00
N GLY A 48 -47.15 -32.05 -14.70
CA GLY A 48 -46.99 -32.35 -16.11
C GLY A 48 -45.54 -32.23 -16.54
N ASN A 49 -45.14 -33.05 -17.49
CA ASN A 49 -43.82 -33.08 -18.11
C ASN A 49 -43.78 -32.29 -19.42
N VAL A 50 -44.77 -31.42 -19.67
CA VAL A 50 -44.86 -30.58 -20.88
C VAL A 50 -44.80 -29.12 -20.46
N VAL A 51 -43.86 -28.37 -21.04
CA VAL A 51 -43.75 -26.93 -20.82
C VAL A 51 -44.76 -26.21 -21.72
N THR A 52 -45.85 -25.71 -21.13
CA THR A 52 -46.85 -24.90 -21.83
C THR A 52 -46.67 -23.41 -21.52
N THR A 53 -47.34 -22.55 -22.29
CA THR A 53 -47.33 -21.10 -22.03
C THR A 53 -47.83 -20.75 -20.62
N ASP A 54 -48.83 -21.50 -20.12
CA ASP A 54 -49.35 -21.30 -18.77
C ASP A 54 -48.36 -21.78 -17.70
N THR A 55 -47.60 -22.85 -17.95
CA THR A 55 -46.50 -23.30 -17.10
C THR A 55 -45.44 -22.22 -16.94
N ILE A 56 -45.03 -21.58 -18.06
CA ILE A 56 -44.03 -20.49 -18.05
C ILE A 56 -44.56 -19.27 -17.31
N ARG A 57 -45.83 -18.90 -17.53
CA ARG A 57 -46.47 -17.78 -16.84
C ARG A 57 -46.56 -18.03 -15.34
N CYS A 58 -46.97 -19.23 -14.93
CA CYS A 58 -47.02 -19.63 -13.53
C CYS A 58 -45.64 -19.58 -12.87
N TYR A 59 -44.62 -20.13 -13.54
CA TYR A 59 -43.23 -20.09 -13.07
C TYR A 59 -42.73 -18.67 -12.82
N ARG A 60 -42.90 -17.77 -13.79
CA ARG A 60 -42.47 -16.36 -13.67
C ARG A 60 -43.21 -15.62 -12.55
N ASN A 61 -44.47 -15.96 -12.30
CA ASN A 61 -45.24 -15.37 -11.21
C ASN A 61 -44.78 -15.85 -9.83
N ASN A 62 -44.22 -17.06 -9.73
CA ASN A 62 -43.70 -17.63 -8.49
C ASN A 62 -42.27 -17.18 -8.15
N LEU A 63 -41.56 -16.52 -9.07
CA LEU A 63 -40.25 -15.92 -8.80
C LEU A 63 -40.38 -14.71 -7.88
N THR A 64 -39.57 -14.67 -6.82
CA THR A 64 -39.55 -13.54 -5.88
C THR A 64 -38.56 -12.45 -6.29
N ILE A 65 -37.48 -12.82 -6.98
CA ILE A 65 -36.49 -11.87 -7.49
C ILE A 65 -37.00 -11.30 -8.82
N ALA A 66 -37.26 -9.98 -8.84
CA ALA A 66 -37.83 -9.31 -10.00
C ALA A 66 -36.95 -9.40 -11.26
N GLU A 67 -35.64 -9.25 -11.10
CA GLU A 67 -34.68 -9.32 -12.22
C GLU A 67 -34.65 -10.69 -12.90
N LEU A 68 -35.01 -11.76 -12.17
CA LEU A 68 -35.05 -13.11 -12.72
C LEU A 68 -36.30 -13.36 -13.58
N LYS A 69 -37.34 -12.52 -13.51
CA LYS A 69 -38.58 -12.76 -14.26
C LYS A 69 -38.38 -12.71 -15.78
N ASP A 70 -37.43 -11.88 -16.22
CA ASP A 70 -37.13 -11.68 -17.63
C ASP A 70 -36.03 -12.63 -18.14
N THR A 71 -35.17 -13.14 -17.25
CA THR A 71 -34.04 -14.01 -17.63
C THR A 71 -34.29 -15.48 -17.35
N ALA A 72 -34.98 -15.82 -16.27
CA ALA A 72 -35.14 -17.20 -15.83
C ALA A 72 -36.03 -18.00 -16.80
N GLY A 73 -35.62 -19.24 -17.03
CA GLY A 73 -36.29 -20.20 -17.90
C GLY A 73 -36.37 -21.58 -17.27
N ILE A 74 -37.11 -22.45 -17.96
CA ILE A 74 -37.21 -23.88 -17.63
C ILE A 74 -36.58 -24.64 -18.79
N ALA A 75 -35.64 -25.52 -18.48
CA ALA A 75 -34.99 -26.40 -19.44
C ALA A 75 -35.38 -27.86 -19.18
N MET A 76 -35.44 -28.68 -20.24
CA MET A 76 -35.51 -30.13 -20.11
C MET A 76 -34.10 -30.71 -20.12
N ARG A 77 -33.74 -31.44 -19.08
CA ARG A 77 -32.46 -32.13 -18.98
C ARG A 77 -32.66 -33.62 -18.81
N THR A 78 -31.93 -34.40 -19.59
CA THR A 78 -31.85 -35.85 -19.41
C THR A 78 -30.86 -36.14 -18.31
N VAL A 79 -31.34 -36.68 -17.20
CA VAL A 79 -30.54 -37.05 -16.03
C VAL A 79 -30.58 -38.56 -15.84
N ARG A 80 -29.45 -39.15 -15.45
CA ARG A 80 -29.35 -40.57 -15.14
C ARG A 80 -29.63 -40.78 -13.66
N MET A 81 -30.75 -41.41 -13.33
CA MET A 81 -31.12 -41.79 -11.96
C MET A 81 -31.37 -43.29 -11.91
N ASP A 82 -30.81 -43.95 -10.90
CA ASP A 82 -30.97 -45.40 -10.66
C ASP A 82 -30.74 -46.27 -11.90
N GLY A 83 -29.76 -45.88 -12.73
CA GLY A 83 -29.40 -46.59 -13.95
C GLY A 83 -30.28 -46.33 -15.18
N ARG A 84 -31.37 -45.55 -15.06
CA ARG A 84 -32.27 -45.18 -16.16
C ARG A 84 -32.11 -43.70 -16.55
N TRP A 85 -32.40 -43.40 -17.81
CA TRP A 85 -32.46 -42.03 -18.31
C TRP A 85 -33.86 -41.46 -18.09
N GLU A 86 -33.96 -40.39 -17.32
CA GLU A 86 -35.20 -39.66 -17.09
C GLU A 86 -35.07 -38.22 -17.61
N THR A 87 -36.11 -37.71 -18.25
CA THR A 87 -36.21 -36.31 -18.61
C THR A 87 -36.83 -35.54 -17.45
N ARG A 88 -36.11 -34.55 -16.92
CA ARG A 88 -36.60 -33.68 -15.86
C ARG A 88 -36.58 -32.22 -16.26
N LEU A 89 -37.56 -31.48 -15.77
CA LEU A 89 -37.56 -30.02 -15.84
C LEU A 89 -36.57 -29.49 -14.81
N VAL A 90 -35.71 -28.57 -15.24
CA VAL A 90 -34.70 -27.90 -14.41
C VAL A 90 -34.87 -26.40 -14.57
N ALA A 91 -34.75 -25.67 -13.48
CA ALA A 91 -34.83 -24.22 -13.48
C ALA A 91 -33.46 -23.62 -13.82
N GLU A 92 -33.43 -22.67 -14.75
CA GLU A 92 -32.22 -21.95 -15.13
C GLU A 92 -32.44 -20.45 -14.92
N ALA A 93 -31.57 -19.81 -14.14
CA ALA A 93 -31.67 -18.38 -13.88
C ALA A 93 -31.22 -17.53 -15.08
N ASN A 94 -30.34 -18.06 -15.94
CA ASN A 94 -29.71 -17.38 -17.08
C ASN A 94 -29.16 -15.98 -16.76
N CYS A 95 -28.70 -15.77 -15.53
CA CYS A 95 -28.07 -14.54 -15.09
C CYS A 95 -26.56 -14.59 -15.36
N GLY A 96 -26.02 -13.52 -15.95
CA GLY A 96 -24.58 -13.37 -16.14
C GLY A 96 -23.87 -12.91 -14.86
N PHE A 97 -22.54 -12.95 -14.86
CA PHE A 97 -21.74 -12.51 -13.70
C PHE A 97 -22.09 -11.08 -13.25
N ALA A 98 -22.23 -10.14 -14.19
CA ALA A 98 -22.48 -8.73 -13.86
C ALA A 98 -23.84 -8.52 -13.18
N THR A 99 -24.88 -9.26 -13.58
CA THR A 99 -26.20 -9.15 -12.95
C THR A 99 -26.21 -9.82 -11.58
N THR A 100 -25.62 -11.01 -11.44
CA THR A 100 -25.43 -11.67 -10.13
C THR A 100 -24.61 -10.81 -9.16
N PHE A 101 -23.57 -10.14 -9.66
CA PHE A 101 -22.76 -9.23 -8.86
C PHE A 101 -23.54 -7.95 -8.50
N GLY A 102 -24.35 -7.41 -9.41
CA GLY A 102 -25.21 -6.25 -9.17
C GLY A 102 -26.30 -6.52 -8.12
N MET A 103 -26.86 -7.74 -8.12
CA MET A 103 -27.82 -8.19 -7.10
C MET A 103 -27.16 -8.45 -5.73
N SER A 104 -25.84 -8.58 -5.68
CA SER A 104 -25.13 -8.91 -4.45
C SER A 104 -24.94 -7.70 -3.55
N ASP A 105 -25.13 -7.89 -2.24
CA ASP A 105 -24.88 -6.84 -1.25
C ASP A 105 -23.37 -6.61 -1.07
N GLN A 106 -22.82 -5.65 -1.80
CA GLN A 106 -21.41 -5.29 -1.77
C GLN A 106 -21.07 -4.17 -0.76
N ARG A 107 -22.02 -3.75 0.10
CA ARG A 107 -21.81 -2.61 1.02
C ARG A 107 -20.67 -2.85 2.01
N ALA A 108 -20.62 -4.05 2.59
CA ALA A 108 -19.56 -4.41 3.55
C ALA A 108 -18.18 -4.45 2.88
N SER A 109 -18.06 -5.12 1.72
CA SER A 109 -16.83 -5.13 0.92
C SER A 109 -16.36 -3.72 0.57
N GLY A 110 -17.27 -2.89 0.03
CA GLY A 110 -16.98 -1.50 -0.33
C GLY A 110 -16.53 -0.65 0.86
N SER A 111 -17.14 -0.83 2.03
CA SER A 111 -16.75 -0.09 3.24
C SER A 111 -15.33 -0.43 3.70
N ILE A 112 -14.95 -1.72 3.69
CA ILE A 112 -13.60 -2.18 4.08
C ILE A 112 -12.57 -1.65 3.08
N LEU A 113 -12.89 -1.68 1.78
CA LEU A 113 -12.03 -1.17 0.71
C LEU A 113 -11.81 0.34 0.88
N PHE A 114 -12.86 1.10 1.20
CA PHE A 114 -12.77 2.53 1.48
C PHE A 114 -11.85 2.82 2.69
N VAL A 115 -12.03 2.09 3.79
CA VAL A 115 -11.16 2.21 4.97
C VAL A 115 -9.71 1.87 4.63
N GLY A 116 -9.48 0.83 3.83
CA GLY A 116 -8.13 0.47 3.36
C GLY A 116 -7.49 1.59 2.53
N MET A 117 -8.22 2.17 1.59
CA MET A 117 -7.73 3.29 0.78
C MET A 117 -7.44 4.52 1.62
N LEU A 118 -8.32 4.86 2.56
CA LEU A 118 -8.12 5.98 3.49
C LEU A 118 -6.87 5.75 4.36
N TRP A 119 -6.69 4.53 4.88
CA TRP A 119 -5.51 4.16 5.65
C TRP A 119 -4.22 4.34 4.86
N LEU A 120 -4.17 3.87 3.61
CA LEU A 120 -3.00 4.01 2.74
C LEU A 120 -2.69 5.50 2.49
N LEU A 121 -3.70 6.29 2.13
CA LEU A 121 -3.54 7.72 1.84
C LEU A 121 -3.09 8.50 3.09
N CYS A 122 -3.73 8.27 4.24
CA CYS A 122 -3.37 8.90 5.51
C CYS A 122 -1.97 8.50 5.95
N SER A 123 -1.58 7.23 5.80
CA SER A 123 -0.22 6.77 6.12
C SER A 123 0.82 7.43 5.22
N LEU A 124 0.58 7.48 3.91
CA LEU A 124 1.51 8.15 2.97
C LEU A 124 1.62 9.64 3.26
N TRP A 125 0.50 10.29 3.57
CA TRP A 125 0.48 11.69 3.97
C TRP A 125 1.23 11.92 5.28
N TYR A 126 1.01 11.07 6.29
CA TYR A 126 1.71 11.12 7.57
C TYR A 126 3.22 10.94 7.39
N VAL A 127 3.66 9.93 6.63
CA VAL A 127 5.08 9.71 6.34
C VAL A 127 5.69 10.88 5.55
N ARG A 128 4.95 11.49 4.62
CA ARG A 128 5.42 12.69 3.91
C ARG A 128 5.55 13.91 4.82
N ARG A 129 4.62 14.10 5.76
CA ARG A 129 4.61 15.27 6.66
C ARG A 129 5.60 15.12 7.81
N LYS A 130 5.69 13.93 8.40
CA LYS A 130 6.52 13.61 9.59
C LYS A 130 7.80 12.86 9.27
N GLY A 131 8.05 12.52 8.01
CA GLY A 131 9.33 11.98 7.53
C GLY A 131 10.56 12.71 8.08
N PRO A 132 10.61 14.06 8.12
CA PRO A 132 11.73 14.77 8.72
C PRO A 132 11.81 14.64 10.25
N GLU A 133 10.69 14.54 10.98
CA GLU A 133 10.67 14.37 12.44
C GLU A 133 11.02 12.94 12.87
N LEU A 134 10.56 11.91 12.15
CA LEU A 134 10.84 10.52 12.50
C LEU A 134 12.31 10.12 12.24
N MET A 135 13.06 10.94 11.49
CA MET A 135 14.50 10.78 11.23
C MET A 135 15.38 11.47 12.28
N SER A 136 14.80 12.14 13.28
CA SER A 136 15.53 12.94 14.28
C SER A 136 16.20 12.13 15.40
N GLN A 137 16.40 10.82 15.25
CA GLN A 137 17.25 10.03 16.17
C GLN A 137 18.76 10.23 15.91
N GLY A 138 19.13 11.25 15.13
CA GLY A 138 20.51 11.57 14.77
C GLY A 138 20.90 12.99 15.18
N ILE A 139 22.21 13.25 15.30
CA ILE A 139 22.73 14.59 15.60
C ILE A 139 22.32 15.51 14.45
N SER A 140 21.53 16.54 14.74
CA SER A 140 21.08 17.52 13.75
C SER A 140 21.71 18.88 14.01
N TYR A 141 22.34 19.44 12.98
CA TYR A 141 22.92 20.78 13.03
C TYR A 141 22.76 21.45 11.66
N GLY A 142 22.24 22.68 11.65
CA GLY A 142 22.04 23.53 10.47
C GLY A 142 21.43 22.91 9.20
N GLY A 143 20.62 21.87 9.37
CA GLY A 143 19.91 21.20 8.29
C GLY A 143 20.56 19.94 7.72
N ILE A 144 21.67 19.50 8.32
CA ILE A 144 22.23 18.16 8.15
C ILE A 144 21.81 17.29 9.32
N VAL A 145 21.43 16.05 9.04
CA VAL A 145 21.13 15.01 10.03
C VAL A 145 22.15 13.89 9.86
N PHE A 146 22.87 13.59 10.94
CA PHE A 146 23.80 12.45 11.00
C PHE A 146 23.13 11.28 11.72
N HIS A 147 22.83 10.19 10.99
CA HIS A 147 22.19 9.00 11.55
C HIS A 147 22.73 7.72 10.88
N ASN A 148 23.10 6.72 11.68
CA ASN A 148 23.66 5.43 11.23
C ASN A 148 24.76 5.58 10.16
N ASP A 149 25.79 6.39 10.47
CA ASP A 149 26.96 6.59 9.60
C ASP A 149 26.60 7.14 8.20
N THR A 150 25.49 7.87 8.09
CA THR A 150 25.04 8.50 6.85
C THR A 150 24.58 9.92 7.10
N PHE A 151 25.09 10.85 6.28
CA PHE A 151 24.62 12.24 6.26
C PHE A 151 23.44 12.41 5.31
N MET A 152 22.38 13.02 5.83
CA MET A 152 21.18 13.32 5.07
C MET A 152 20.78 14.79 5.24
N THR A 153 20.14 15.34 4.21
CA THR A 153 19.52 16.68 4.29
C THR A 153 18.20 16.60 5.07
N GLN A 154 17.66 17.75 5.52
CA GLN A 154 16.30 17.85 6.07
C GLN A 154 15.20 17.30 5.14
N ARG A 155 15.49 17.18 3.84
CA ARG A 155 14.57 16.63 2.83
C ARG A 155 14.66 15.10 2.69
N GLY A 156 15.56 14.46 3.45
CA GLY A 156 15.79 13.02 3.40
C GLY A 156 16.70 12.57 2.25
N GLU A 157 17.37 13.50 1.57
CA GLU A 157 18.32 13.17 0.50
C GLU A 157 19.68 12.82 1.09
N ARG A 158 20.28 11.72 0.61
CA ARG A 158 21.62 11.29 1.04
C ARG A 158 22.69 12.20 0.44
N ILE A 159 23.53 12.77 1.29
CA ILE A 159 24.67 13.58 0.84
C ILE A 159 25.79 12.63 0.41
N ARG A 160 26.17 12.66 -0.88
CA ARG A 160 27.27 11.86 -1.39
C ARG A 160 28.60 12.49 -0.96
N LEU A 161 29.32 11.81 -0.09
CA LEU A 161 30.62 12.22 0.42
C LEU A 161 31.65 11.12 0.14
N THR A 162 32.90 11.51 -0.10
CA THR A 162 34.02 10.56 -0.07
C THR A 162 34.30 10.14 1.38
N PRO A 163 34.97 8.99 1.64
CA PRO A 163 35.27 8.56 3.00
C PRO A 163 35.98 9.63 3.84
N MET A 164 36.93 10.36 3.24
CA MET A 164 37.63 11.46 3.92
C MET A 164 36.73 12.67 4.21
N GLN A 165 35.79 12.98 3.33
CA GLN A 165 34.81 14.04 3.56
C GLN A 165 33.81 13.65 4.66
N HIS A 166 33.42 12.38 4.70
CA HIS A 166 32.55 11.82 5.71
C HIS A 166 33.17 11.97 7.10
N SER A 167 34.40 11.45 7.30
CA SER A 167 35.10 11.53 8.58
C SER A 167 35.32 12.98 9.04
N LEU A 168 35.59 13.90 8.11
CA LEU A 168 35.73 15.32 8.45
C LEU A 168 34.42 15.93 8.94
N LEU A 169 33.30 15.69 8.24
CA LEU A 169 31.99 16.21 8.64
C LEU A 169 31.51 15.59 9.95
N GLU A 170 31.78 14.31 10.16
CA GLU A 170 31.50 13.59 11.40
C GLU A 170 32.24 14.18 12.60
N MET A 171 33.52 14.51 12.44
CA MET A 171 34.28 15.20 13.49
C MET A 171 33.68 16.57 13.81
N PHE A 172 33.21 17.33 12.81
CA PHE A 172 32.56 18.62 13.06
C PHE A 172 31.24 18.47 13.81
N MET A 173 30.46 17.44 13.49
CA MET A 173 29.13 17.20 14.07
C MET A 173 29.20 16.61 15.49
N THR A 174 30.22 15.81 15.79
CA THR A 174 30.42 15.16 17.11
C THR A 174 31.08 16.09 18.12
N ASN A 175 31.76 17.16 17.69
CA ASN A 175 32.37 18.14 18.59
C ASN A 175 31.32 19.17 19.07
N ASP A 176 31.18 19.33 20.39
CA ASP A 176 30.21 20.23 21.04
C ASP A 176 30.29 21.69 20.58
N THR A 177 31.49 22.16 20.22
CA THR A 177 31.72 23.54 19.77
C THR A 177 31.68 23.69 18.24
N HIS A 178 31.50 22.58 17.52
CA HIS A 178 31.59 22.49 16.06
C HIS A 178 32.84 23.14 15.47
N THR A 179 33.90 23.25 16.28
CA THR A 179 35.16 23.92 15.95
C THR A 179 36.31 22.95 16.17
N LEU A 180 37.12 22.77 15.14
CA LEU A 180 38.23 21.82 15.13
C LEU A 180 39.53 22.57 14.82
N SER A 181 40.60 22.25 15.55
CA SER A 181 41.91 22.80 15.24
C SER A 181 42.52 22.07 14.04
N LYS A 182 43.38 22.78 13.29
CA LYS A 182 44.10 22.21 12.15
C LYS A 182 44.95 20.99 12.56
N GLN A 183 45.56 21.03 13.74
CA GLN A 183 46.39 19.93 14.26
C GLN A 183 45.53 18.70 14.56
N ASP A 184 44.42 18.86 15.28
CA ASP A 184 43.51 17.75 15.62
C ASP A 184 42.97 17.05 14.37
N ILE A 185 42.59 17.83 13.35
CA ILE A 185 42.10 17.28 12.08
C ILE A 185 43.21 16.49 11.38
N CYS A 186 44.42 17.04 11.30
CA CYS A 186 45.55 16.40 10.63
C CYS A 186 45.97 15.10 11.33
N GLU A 187 46.05 15.10 12.66
CA GLU A 187 46.42 13.91 13.44
C GLU A 187 45.37 12.80 13.32
N ARG A 188 44.08 13.15 13.29
CA ARG A 188 42.99 12.17 13.19
C ARG A 188 42.86 11.58 11.78
N LEU A 189 42.96 12.41 10.73
CA LEU A 189 42.77 11.96 9.34
C LEU A 189 44.05 11.41 8.72
N TRP A 190 45.23 11.90 9.11
CA TRP A 190 46.52 11.53 8.53
C TRP A 190 47.62 11.32 9.60
N PRO A 191 47.46 10.36 10.54
CA PRO A 191 48.41 10.16 11.65
C PRO A 191 49.85 9.80 11.20
N LYS A 192 50.02 9.33 9.96
CA LYS A 192 51.33 8.91 9.41
C LYS A 192 52.03 10.01 8.59
N LYS A 193 51.44 11.21 8.45
CA LYS A 193 51.98 12.28 7.61
C LYS A 193 52.43 13.46 8.48
N PRO A 194 53.72 13.83 8.48
CA PRO A 194 54.26 14.87 9.38
C PRO A 194 53.73 16.28 9.07
N ASP A 195 53.33 16.55 7.82
CA ASP A 195 52.59 17.76 7.46
C ASP A 195 51.50 17.47 6.42
N ALA A 196 50.24 17.46 6.87
CA ALA A 196 49.07 17.26 6.03
C ALA A 196 48.34 18.56 5.67
N SER A 197 48.95 19.72 5.92
CA SER A 197 48.32 21.05 5.77
C SER A 197 47.66 21.30 4.40
N ASP A 198 48.38 21.04 3.31
CA ASP A 198 47.87 21.27 1.94
C ASP A 198 46.77 20.28 1.56
N THR A 199 46.86 19.07 2.11
CA THR A 199 45.87 18.01 1.90
C THR A 199 44.56 18.36 2.61
N LEU A 200 44.65 18.88 3.84
CA LEU A 200 43.52 19.40 4.58
C LEU A 200 42.88 20.60 3.87
N TYR A 201 43.67 21.56 3.41
CA TYR A 201 43.15 22.70 2.65
C TYR A 201 42.36 22.25 1.40
N THR A 202 42.89 21.26 0.67
CA THR A 202 42.21 20.68 -0.49
C THR A 202 40.89 19.98 -0.11
N LEU A 203 40.87 19.23 1.00
CA LEU A 203 39.67 18.57 1.50
C LEU A 203 38.60 19.58 1.92
N ILE A 204 38.99 20.62 2.67
CA ILE A 204 38.11 21.73 3.09
C ILE A 204 37.53 22.44 1.87
N ARG A 205 38.36 22.75 0.86
CA ARG A 205 37.91 23.39 -0.38
C ARG A 205 36.87 22.56 -1.13
N ARG A 206 36.97 21.23 -1.10
CA ARG A 206 36.05 20.31 -1.78
C ARG A 206 34.75 20.06 -1.00
N ILE A 207 34.81 19.97 0.32
CA ILE A 207 33.63 19.69 1.15
C ILE A 207 32.76 20.93 1.37
N LYS A 208 33.36 22.12 1.40
CA LYS A 208 32.67 23.40 1.59
C LYS A 208 31.47 23.61 0.65
N PRO A 209 31.59 23.49 -0.69
CA PRO A 209 30.43 23.65 -1.58
C PRO A 209 29.36 22.58 -1.36
N ILE A 210 29.74 21.36 -0.96
CA ILE A 210 28.79 20.27 -0.70
C ILE A 210 27.95 20.60 0.52
N VAL A 211 28.58 21.03 1.62
CA VAL A 211 27.89 21.41 2.85
C VAL A 211 27.01 22.64 2.63
N GLU A 212 27.54 23.69 1.99
CA GLU A 212 26.80 24.94 1.76
C GLU A 212 25.62 24.79 0.78
N THR A 213 25.70 23.86 -0.19
CA THR A 213 24.59 23.59 -1.13
C THR A 213 23.47 22.79 -0.47
N ASN A 214 23.82 21.85 0.40
CA ASN A 214 22.88 20.89 0.97
C ASN A 214 22.34 21.30 2.35
N SER A 215 22.79 22.43 2.90
CA SER A 215 22.45 22.86 4.26
C SER A 215 22.52 24.37 4.45
N ARG A 216 22.11 24.84 5.64
CA ARG A 216 22.29 26.24 6.07
C ARG A 216 23.61 26.44 6.82
N LEU A 217 24.58 25.55 6.61
CA LEU A 217 25.88 25.60 7.26
C LEU A 217 26.95 26.13 6.33
N LYS A 218 27.94 26.78 6.92
CA LYS A 218 29.12 27.32 6.27
C LYS A 218 30.35 26.92 7.06
N ILE A 219 31.42 26.55 6.35
CA ILE A 219 32.73 26.28 6.97
C ILE A 219 33.56 27.55 6.92
N GLU A 220 33.89 28.07 8.10
CA GLU A 220 34.73 29.25 8.28
C GLU A 220 36.09 28.86 8.83
N SER A 221 37.14 29.55 8.38
CA SER A 221 38.50 29.38 8.90
C SER A 221 38.84 30.58 9.77
N ASP A 222 39.21 30.33 11.02
CA ASP A 222 39.70 31.37 11.92
C ASP A 222 41.22 31.45 11.81
N ARG A 223 41.68 32.49 11.11
CA ARG A 223 43.11 32.84 10.95
C ARG A 223 44.02 31.67 10.52
N GLY A 224 43.46 30.69 9.80
CA GLY A 224 44.18 29.49 9.34
C GLY A 224 44.54 28.48 10.44
N ARG A 225 44.11 28.69 11.69
CA ARG A 225 44.40 27.80 12.83
C ARG A 225 43.26 26.83 13.10
N ASN A 226 42.03 27.32 13.10
CA ASN A 226 40.85 26.53 13.40
C ASN A 226 39.86 26.60 12.23
N TYR A 227 39.04 25.56 12.12
CA TYR A 227 37.88 25.52 11.24
C TYR A 227 36.63 25.38 12.10
N SER A 228 35.59 26.15 11.80
CA SER A 228 34.30 26.08 12.50
C SER A 228 33.17 25.86 11.50
N LEU A 229 32.23 25.00 11.88
CA LEU A 229 30.97 24.79 11.17
C LEU A 229 29.91 25.70 11.80
N ARG A 230 29.49 26.74 11.09
CA ARG A 230 28.55 27.77 11.58
C ARG A 230 27.29 27.85 10.72
N LEU A 231 26.20 28.33 11.31
CA LEU A 231 24.98 28.67 10.58
C LEU A 231 25.23 29.90 9.69
N LYS A 232 24.64 29.87 8.48
CA LYS A 232 24.62 30.99 7.54
C LYS A 232 23.68 32.10 8.02
#